data_AF-A0AAD9KIV4-F1
#
_entry.id   AF-A0AAD9KIV4-F1
#
_cell.length_a   1.000
_cell.length_b   1.000
_cell.length_c   1.000
_cell.angle_alpha   90.00
_cell.angle_beta   90.00
_cell.angle_gamma   90.00
#
_symmetry.space_group_name_H-M   'P 1'
#
loop_
_entity.id
_entity.type
_entity.pdbx_description
1 polymer ?
#
loop_
_entity_poly.entity_id
_entity_poly.type
_entity_poly.pdbx_seq_one_letter_code
_entity_poly.pdbx_strand_id
1 'polypeptide(L)'
;MRGFLVISLSAALVCLGGLDVTTADTKCLQRGGKCQYTFNYCTGAFWSGYCYGASNRRCCIPGSKSGDSSCIKKGGHCMDDRTNSCDGNYQSGYCSGNSHRRCCIEGSGGGRNSGGSGGFSVECMNCICEIEGCSRNLGKCRDDKGSDSCGPFQIKSPYYTDCYKPGSDWRSCTKQMGCSKICVVAYMRRYGNRCARMAGRSQATCQDFARVHNGGPKGCFRTSTLDYWKKILSCCVRVGGC
;
A
#
# COMPACT_ATOMS: atom_id res chain seq x y z
N MET A 1 -35.12 -64.24 48.30
CA MET A 1 -35.73 -63.30 47.35
C MET A 1 -35.08 -61.94 47.51
N ARG A 2 -34.82 -61.26 46.39
CA ARG A 2 -34.19 -59.92 46.23
C ARG A 2 -32.67 -59.95 46.47
N GLY A 3 -31.79 -59.67 45.52
CA GLY A 3 -31.89 -59.11 44.17
C GLY A 3 -30.58 -58.35 43.95
N PHE A 4 -29.70 -58.86 43.08
CA PHE A 4 -28.47 -58.17 42.69
C PHE A 4 -28.83 -56.90 41.92
N LEU A 5 -28.20 -55.77 42.24
CA LEU A 5 -28.00 -54.69 41.28
C LEU A 5 -26.55 -54.20 41.37
N VAL A 6 -25.74 -54.74 40.47
CA VAL A 6 -24.40 -54.26 40.16
C VAL A 6 -24.61 -53.02 39.27
N ILE A 7 -24.46 -51.82 39.83
CA ILE A 7 -24.48 -50.60 39.01
C ILE A 7 -23.05 -50.39 38.49
N SER A 8 -22.86 -50.87 37.26
CA SER A 8 -21.70 -50.66 36.42
C SER A 8 -21.30 -49.18 36.33
N LEU A 9 -19.99 -48.93 36.37
CA LEU A 9 -19.38 -47.66 35.96
C LEU A 9 -20.05 -47.16 34.68
N SER A 10 -20.67 -45.98 34.77
CA SER A 10 -20.99 -45.17 33.60
C SER A 10 -20.28 -43.85 33.79
N ALA A 11 -19.02 -43.80 33.36
CA ALA A 11 -18.40 -42.53 33.00
C ALA A 11 -19.25 -41.98 31.84
N ALA A 12 -20.19 -41.10 32.17
CA ALA A 12 -20.88 -40.31 31.17
C ALA A 12 -19.84 -39.38 30.55
N LEU A 13 -19.16 -39.87 29.51
CA LEU A 13 -18.49 -39.04 28.55
C LEU A 13 -19.59 -38.20 27.92
N VAL A 14 -19.76 -36.99 28.44
CA VAL A 14 -20.62 -35.97 27.86
C VAL A 14 -20.02 -35.65 26.49
N CYS A 15 -20.48 -36.35 25.45
CA CYS A 15 -20.31 -35.95 24.07
C CYS A 15 -21.21 -34.73 23.81
N LEU A 16 -20.82 -33.58 24.36
CA LEU A 16 -21.29 -32.30 23.86
C LEU A 16 -20.69 -32.14 22.47
N GLY A 17 -21.49 -32.48 21.46
CA GLY A 17 -21.19 -32.29 20.05
C GLY A 17 -21.10 -30.82 19.65
N GLY A 18 -20.09 -30.13 20.15
CA GLY A 18 -19.53 -28.94 19.51
C GLY A 18 -18.32 -29.38 18.69
N LEU A 19 -18.45 -29.40 17.35
CA LEU A 19 -17.30 -29.45 16.45
C LEU A 19 -16.33 -28.33 16.82
N ASP A 20 -15.20 -28.68 17.42
CA ASP A 20 -14.22 -27.70 17.90
C ASP A 20 -13.49 -27.07 16.70
N VAL A 21 -14.00 -25.93 16.23
CA VAL A 21 -13.48 -25.12 15.10
C VAL A 21 -12.03 -24.61 15.35
N THR A 22 -11.38 -24.97 16.46
CA THR A 22 -10.12 -24.35 16.90
C THR A 22 -8.85 -25.22 16.69
N THR A 23 -8.97 -26.52 16.41
CA THR A 23 -7.79 -27.40 16.16
C THR A 23 -7.43 -27.55 14.67
N ALA A 24 -8.38 -27.36 13.77
CA ALA A 24 -8.19 -27.59 12.33
C ALA A 24 -7.38 -26.48 11.63
N ASP A 25 -7.41 -25.25 12.17
CA ASP A 25 -6.75 -24.07 11.60
C ASP A 25 -5.56 -23.57 12.45
N THR A 26 -5.18 -24.31 13.50
CA THR A 26 -4.18 -23.88 14.49
C THR A 26 -2.84 -23.51 13.83
N LYS A 27 -2.44 -24.22 12.77
CA LYS A 27 -1.21 -23.92 12.01
C LYS A 27 -1.21 -22.51 11.40
N CYS A 28 -2.38 -22.03 10.96
CA CYS A 28 -2.54 -20.68 10.44
C CYS A 28 -2.60 -19.65 11.57
N LEU A 29 -3.38 -19.94 12.61
CA LEU A 29 -3.58 -19.05 13.77
C LEU A 29 -2.26 -18.79 14.52
N GLN A 30 -1.44 -19.83 14.72
CA GLN A 30 -0.11 -19.72 15.35
C GLN A 30 0.85 -18.79 14.59
N ARG A 31 0.62 -18.58 13.29
CA ARG A 31 1.40 -17.65 12.46
C ARG A 31 0.81 -16.25 12.42
N GLY A 32 -0.16 -15.95 13.28
CA GLY A 32 -0.91 -14.69 13.27
C GLY A 32 -1.80 -14.52 12.05
N GLY A 33 -2.12 -15.62 11.35
CA GLY A 33 -2.94 -15.61 10.14
C GLY A 33 -4.40 -15.96 10.42
N LYS A 34 -5.24 -15.77 9.40
CA LYS A 34 -6.65 -16.17 9.40
C LYS A 34 -6.93 -17.08 8.20
N CYS A 35 -7.55 -18.23 8.45
CA CYS A 35 -8.05 -19.09 7.39
C CYS A 35 -9.29 -18.47 6.74
N GLN A 36 -9.19 -18.17 5.46
CA GLN A 36 -10.29 -17.61 4.67
C GLN A 36 -10.18 -18.03 3.20
N TYR A 37 -11.27 -17.90 2.47
CA TYR A 37 -11.25 -18.18 1.04
C TYR A 37 -10.41 -17.17 0.27
N THR A 38 -9.71 -17.62 -0.77
CA THR A 38 -8.79 -16.79 -1.57
C THR A 38 -9.46 -15.64 -2.31
N PHE A 39 -10.78 -15.71 -2.52
CA PHE A 39 -11.55 -14.61 -3.10
C PHE A 39 -11.84 -13.49 -2.10
N ASN A 40 -11.56 -13.69 -0.81
CA ASN A 40 -11.62 -12.62 0.18
C ASN A 40 -10.31 -11.82 0.17
N TYR A 41 -10.41 -10.52 0.41
CA TYR A 41 -9.25 -9.64 0.47
C TYR A 41 -8.32 -10.06 1.62
N CYS A 42 -7.02 -10.06 1.34
CA CYS A 42 -5.98 -10.34 2.32
C CYS A 42 -5.00 -9.18 2.34
N THR A 43 -4.83 -8.55 3.49
CA THR A 43 -3.83 -7.49 3.70
C THR A 43 -2.40 -8.02 3.60
N GLY A 44 -2.22 -9.33 3.71
CA GLY A 44 -0.97 -10.05 3.54
C GLY A 44 -1.00 -11.06 2.39
N ALA A 45 -0.26 -12.15 2.50
CA ALA A 45 -0.21 -13.20 1.49
C ALA A 45 -0.99 -14.45 1.92
N PHE A 46 -1.49 -15.19 0.93
CA PHE A 46 -2.11 -16.49 1.13
C PHE A 46 -1.09 -17.62 1.11
N TRP A 47 -1.17 -18.50 2.10
CA TRP A 47 -0.31 -19.68 2.24
C TRP A 47 -1.14 -20.97 2.21
N SER A 48 -0.68 -21.95 1.43
CA SER A 48 -1.33 -23.27 1.29
C SER A 48 -0.92 -24.21 2.42
N GLY A 49 -1.77 -25.17 2.76
CA GLY A 49 -1.44 -26.25 3.71
C GLY A 49 -1.52 -25.87 5.20
N TYR A 50 -1.98 -24.66 5.51
CA TYR A 50 -2.12 -24.15 6.89
C TYR A 50 -3.57 -24.11 7.38
N CYS A 51 -4.53 -24.35 6.48
CA CYS A 51 -5.96 -24.35 6.76
C CYS A 51 -6.55 -25.69 6.37
N TYR A 52 -7.49 -26.16 7.17
CA TYR A 52 -8.27 -27.34 6.83
C TYR A 52 -9.37 -27.00 5.81
N GLY A 53 -9.81 -27.99 5.04
CA GLY A 53 -10.90 -27.88 4.08
C GLY A 53 -10.45 -27.65 2.64
N ALA A 54 -11.26 -26.91 1.87
CA ALA A 54 -11.08 -26.75 0.43
C ALA A 54 -9.73 -26.10 0.05
N SER A 55 -9.21 -26.45 -1.12
CA SER A 55 -7.91 -25.96 -1.62
C SER A 55 -7.84 -24.43 -1.77
N ASN A 56 -8.99 -23.77 -1.98
CA ASN A 56 -9.13 -22.33 -2.05
C ASN A 56 -9.37 -21.66 -0.68
N ARG A 57 -9.43 -22.44 0.41
CA ARG A 57 -9.43 -21.92 1.79
C ARG A 57 -7.99 -21.92 2.29
N ARG A 58 -7.36 -20.73 2.29
CA ARG A 58 -5.91 -20.58 2.52
C ARG A 58 -5.65 -19.64 3.69
N CYS A 59 -4.46 -19.73 4.26
CA CYS A 59 -4.09 -18.91 5.41
C CYS A 59 -3.65 -17.53 4.94
N CYS A 60 -4.43 -16.50 5.26
CA CYS A 60 -4.05 -15.10 5.06
C CYS A 60 -3.21 -14.63 6.25
N ILE A 61 -1.93 -14.33 6.03
CA ILE A 61 -1.02 -13.86 7.09
C ILE A 61 -0.72 -12.37 6.85
N PRO A 62 -1.31 -11.43 7.61
CA PRO A 62 -1.05 -10.00 7.49
C PRO A 62 0.45 -9.69 7.63
N GLY A 63 0.96 -8.70 6.90
CA GLY A 63 2.36 -8.26 7.01
C GLY A 63 3.42 -9.21 6.43
N SER A 64 3.07 -10.45 6.04
CA SER A 64 4.03 -11.42 5.50
C SER A 64 4.55 -11.07 4.09
N LYS A 65 3.71 -10.44 3.26
CA LYS A 65 3.94 -9.84 1.92
C LYS A 65 2.59 -9.25 1.49
N SER A 66 2.56 -8.17 0.70
CA SER A 66 1.28 -7.69 0.15
C SER A 66 0.71 -8.75 -0.79
N GLY A 67 -0.57 -9.11 -0.63
CA GLY A 67 -1.31 -9.99 -1.55
C GLY A 67 -1.41 -9.41 -2.96
N ASP A 68 -1.09 -8.13 -3.12
CA ASP A 68 -1.06 -7.39 -4.38
C ASP A 68 0.37 -7.24 -4.92
N SER A 69 1.36 -7.88 -4.28
CA SER A 69 2.77 -7.75 -4.66
C SER A 69 3.03 -8.14 -6.12
N SER A 70 2.28 -9.08 -6.69
CA SER A 70 2.39 -9.43 -8.11
C SER A 70 1.95 -8.27 -9.02
N CYS A 71 0.88 -7.57 -8.66
CA CYS A 71 0.41 -6.38 -9.37
C CYS A 71 1.38 -5.20 -9.20
N ILE A 72 1.82 -4.95 -7.97
CA ILE A 72 2.76 -3.86 -7.64
C ILE A 72 4.10 -4.06 -8.37
N LYS A 73 4.61 -5.30 -8.44
CA LYS A 73 5.83 -5.63 -9.20
C LYS A 73 5.70 -5.35 -10.70
N LYS A 74 4.49 -5.38 -11.24
CA LYS A 74 4.20 -5.00 -12.63
C LYS A 74 3.98 -3.49 -12.81
N GLY A 75 4.19 -2.69 -11.76
CA GLY A 75 3.90 -1.26 -11.78
C GLY A 75 2.41 -0.93 -11.75
N GLY A 76 1.55 -1.91 -11.51
CA GLY A 76 0.10 -1.72 -11.46
C GLY A 76 -0.43 -1.48 -10.06
N HIS A 77 -1.74 -1.19 -9.99
CA HIS A 77 -2.48 -1.08 -8.73
C HIS A 77 -3.81 -1.83 -8.81
N CYS A 78 -4.20 -2.45 -7.69
CA CYS A 78 -5.40 -3.28 -7.60
C CYS A 78 -6.64 -2.46 -7.27
N MET A 79 -7.64 -2.50 -8.14
CA MET A 79 -8.94 -1.83 -7.93
C MET A 79 -10.10 -2.61 -8.57
N ASP A 80 -11.34 -2.28 -8.19
CA ASP A 80 -12.53 -2.97 -8.69
C ASP A 80 -12.87 -2.48 -10.10
N ASP A 81 -12.88 -3.40 -11.06
CA ASP A 81 -13.06 -3.11 -12.49
C ASP A 81 -14.47 -2.69 -12.89
N ARG A 82 -15.46 -2.85 -12.00
CA ARG A 82 -16.84 -2.43 -12.24
C ARG A 82 -17.07 -0.99 -11.81
N THR A 83 -16.32 -0.51 -10.83
CA THR A 83 -16.53 0.80 -10.20
C THR A 83 -15.42 1.80 -10.48
N ASN A 84 -14.25 1.35 -10.94
CA ASN A 84 -13.11 2.21 -11.22
C ASN A 84 -12.68 2.09 -12.68
N SER A 85 -12.42 3.24 -13.30
CA SER A 85 -11.79 3.30 -14.62
C SER A 85 -10.29 3.09 -14.49
N CYS A 86 -9.71 2.31 -15.40
CA CYS A 86 -8.28 2.11 -15.52
C CYS A 86 -7.77 2.89 -16.73
N ASP A 87 -6.79 3.76 -16.53
CA ASP A 87 -6.14 4.51 -17.63
C ASP A 87 -5.32 3.57 -18.56
N GLY A 88 -5.13 2.31 -18.17
CA GLY A 88 -4.52 1.26 -18.98
C GLY A 88 -5.40 0.02 -19.11
N ASN A 89 -4.81 -1.17 -18.90
CA ASN A 89 -5.51 -2.44 -19.04
C ASN A 89 -5.65 -3.16 -17.71
N TYR A 90 -6.84 -3.71 -17.46
CA TYR A 90 -7.07 -4.61 -16.34
C TYR A 90 -6.51 -6.01 -16.61
N GLN A 91 -5.64 -6.47 -15.72
CA GLN A 91 -5.13 -7.84 -15.71
C GLN A 91 -5.64 -8.61 -14.50
N SER A 92 -6.14 -9.81 -14.74
CA SER A 92 -6.65 -10.72 -13.71
C SER A 92 -5.52 -11.52 -13.05
N GLY A 93 -5.74 -12.00 -11.83
CA GLY A 93 -4.82 -12.93 -11.15
C GLY A 93 -3.58 -12.31 -10.48
N TYR A 94 -3.41 -10.99 -10.57
CA TYR A 94 -2.29 -10.27 -9.94
C TYR A 94 -2.64 -9.58 -8.62
N CYS A 95 -3.93 -9.53 -8.30
CA CYS A 95 -4.47 -8.92 -7.09
C CYS A 95 -5.07 -9.97 -6.18
N SER A 96 -4.91 -9.78 -4.87
CA SER A 96 -5.65 -10.55 -3.89
C SER A 96 -7.12 -10.11 -3.84
N GLY A 97 -8.01 -10.98 -3.36
CA GLY A 97 -9.44 -10.70 -3.27
C GLY A 97 -10.23 -11.26 -4.45
N ASN A 98 -11.40 -10.67 -4.69
CA ASN A 98 -12.38 -11.22 -5.63
C ASN A 98 -11.97 -11.00 -7.11
N SER A 99 -12.70 -11.61 -8.04
CA SER A 99 -12.42 -11.55 -9.48
C SER A 99 -12.53 -10.16 -10.10
N HIS A 100 -13.29 -9.25 -9.49
CA HIS A 100 -13.45 -7.87 -9.95
C HIS A 100 -12.31 -6.97 -9.47
N ARG A 101 -11.59 -7.37 -8.41
CA ARG A 101 -10.39 -6.67 -7.96
C ARG A 101 -9.22 -7.04 -8.87
N ARG A 102 -9.03 -6.26 -9.93
CA ARG A 102 -8.06 -6.52 -11.00
C ARG A 102 -6.92 -5.52 -10.96
N CYS A 103 -5.79 -5.96 -11.52
CA CYS A 103 -4.59 -5.13 -11.56
C CYS A 103 -4.71 -4.19 -12.75
N CYS A 104 -4.95 -2.91 -12.48
CA CYS A 104 -4.82 -1.89 -13.50
C CYS A 104 -3.34 -1.65 -13.75
N ILE A 105 -2.90 -1.94 -14.97
CA ILE A 105 -1.55 -1.67 -15.43
C ILE A 105 -1.66 -0.65 -16.54
N GLU A 106 -1.11 0.54 -16.28
CA GLU A 106 -0.94 1.57 -17.29
C GLU A 106 -0.10 0.98 -18.43
N GLY A 107 -0.64 1.00 -19.65
CA GLY A 107 -0.21 0.13 -20.76
C GLY A 107 1.29 0.21 -21.04
N SER A 108 2.00 -0.90 -20.82
CA SER A 108 3.39 -1.08 -21.23
C SER A 108 3.47 -1.36 -22.73
N GLY A 109 3.60 -0.32 -23.54
CA GLY A 109 4.19 -0.43 -24.87
C GLY A 109 5.70 -0.26 -24.79
N GLY A 110 6.43 -1.39 -24.75
CA GLY A 110 7.88 -1.45 -25.02
C GLY A 110 8.79 -0.97 -23.88
N GLY A 111 9.77 -1.81 -23.53
CA GLY A 111 10.95 -1.34 -22.82
C GLY A 111 11.62 -0.24 -23.63
N ARG A 112 11.46 1.00 -23.18
CA ARG A 112 12.37 2.08 -23.51
C ARG A 112 13.15 2.36 -22.25
N ASN A 113 14.47 2.17 -22.35
CA ASN A 113 15.38 3.15 -21.78
C ASN A 113 14.84 4.55 -22.16
N SER A 114 14.22 5.21 -21.20
CA SER A 114 13.82 6.61 -21.27
C SER A 114 14.55 7.28 -20.10
N GLY A 115 15.69 7.94 -20.27
CA GLY A 115 16.01 8.71 -21.46
C GLY A 115 14.92 9.76 -21.72
N GLY A 116 14.47 10.46 -20.66
CA GLY A 116 13.66 11.67 -20.73
C GLY A 116 12.17 11.48 -21.06
N SER A 117 11.27 11.57 -20.08
CA SER A 117 9.85 11.92 -20.26
C SER A 117 9.24 12.33 -18.91
N GLY A 118 8.77 13.58 -18.81
CA GLY A 118 8.38 14.24 -17.56
C GLY A 118 7.03 13.81 -16.97
N GLY A 119 7.02 12.62 -16.37
CA GLY A 119 6.03 12.17 -15.40
C GLY A 119 6.60 12.15 -13.99
N PHE A 120 5.75 12.03 -12.96
CA PHE A 120 6.23 11.80 -11.59
C PHE A 120 6.75 10.36 -11.48
N SER A 121 8.05 10.19 -11.75
CA SER A 121 8.69 8.88 -11.83
C SER A 121 8.76 8.16 -10.49
N VAL A 122 8.87 6.82 -10.54
CA VAL A 122 9.02 5.98 -9.34
C VAL A 122 10.34 6.33 -8.64
N GLU A 123 11.39 6.62 -9.40
CA GLU A 123 12.71 7.05 -8.93
C GLU A 123 12.59 8.37 -8.17
N CYS A 124 11.90 9.36 -8.72
CA CYS A 124 11.65 10.63 -8.05
C CYS A 124 10.90 10.43 -6.74
N MET A 125 9.83 9.62 -6.75
CA MET A 125 9.05 9.32 -5.54
C MET A 125 9.91 8.59 -4.48
N ASN A 126 10.75 7.65 -4.89
CA ASN A 126 11.63 6.93 -3.98
C ASN A 126 12.70 7.84 -3.38
N CYS A 127 13.25 8.78 -4.15
CA CYS A 127 14.20 9.77 -3.65
C CYS A 127 13.56 10.74 -2.66
N ILE A 128 12.34 11.24 -2.94
CA ILE A 128 11.57 12.04 -1.97
C ILE A 128 11.39 11.25 -0.68
N CYS A 129 10.90 10.01 -0.78
CA CYS A 129 10.74 9.13 0.37
C CYS A 129 12.05 8.98 1.16
N GLU A 130 13.19 8.73 0.49
CA GLU A 130 14.47 8.49 1.15
C GLU A 130 14.91 9.69 1.99
N ILE A 131 14.81 10.89 1.41
CA ILE A 131 15.14 12.16 2.06
C ILE A 131 14.19 12.44 3.22
N GLU A 132 12.90 12.14 3.07
CA GLU A 132 11.90 12.30 4.14
C GLU A 132 11.97 11.21 5.22
N GLY A 133 12.62 10.09 4.92
CA GLY A 133 12.94 9.02 5.87
C GLY A 133 12.22 7.68 5.63
N CYS A 134 11.31 7.60 4.66
CA CYS A 134 10.62 6.37 4.24
C CYS A 134 10.09 5.56 5.44
N SER A 135 10.34 4.24 5.44
CA SER A 135 9.90 3.28 6.45
C SER A 135 10.34 3.65 7.86
N ARG A 136 11.45 4.40 8.03
CA ARG A 136 11.94 4.82 9.34
C ARG A 136 11.01 5.83 10.01
N ASN A 137 10.18 6.53 9.24
CA ASN A 137 9.22 7.52 9.71
C ASN A 137 7.75 7.08 9.60
N LEU A 138 7.47 5.81 9.31
CA LEU A 138 6.09 5.31 9.30
C LEU A 138 5.38 5.62 10.62
N GLY A 139 4.26 6.33 10.53
CA GLY A 139 3.45 6.72 11.68
C GLY A 139 4.09 7.72 12.64
N LYS A 140 5.33 8.17 12.40
CA LYS A 140 6.01 9.17 13.22
C LYS A 140 5.62 10.56 12.74
N CYS A 141 5.34 11.45 13.67
CA CYS A 141 5.07 12.85 13.42
C CYS A 141 6.12 13.70 14.13
N ARG A 142 6.53 14.80 13.49
CA ARG A 142 7.45 15.78 14.06
C ARG A 142 6.88 17.17 13.80
N ASP A 143 6.97 18.05 14.80
CA ASP A 143 6.65 19.45 14.55
C ASP A 143 7.62 20.02 13.51
N ASP A 144 7.07 20.62 12.46
CA ASP A 144 7.81 21.34 11.44
C ASP A 144 7.17 22.71 11.23
N LYS A 145 7.71 23.68 11.97
CA LYS A 145 7.31 25.09 11.96
C LYS A 145 5.87 25.31 12.41
N GLY A 146 5.49 24.70 13.54
CA GLY A 146 4.15 24.85 14.13
C GLY A 146 3.08 23.99 13.46
N SER A 147 3.48 22.98 12.69
CA SER A 147 2.57 21.98 12.11
C SER A 147 3.26 20.63 12.02
N ASP A 148 2.58 19.59 12.48
CA ASP A 148 3.07 18.21 12.40
C ASP A 148 3.26 17.76 10.94
N SER A 149 4.43 17.20 10.65
CA SER A 149 4.73 16.44 9.43
C SER A 149 4.83 14.96 9.77
N CYS A 150 4.05 14.12 9.08
CA CYS A 150 3.86 12.73 9.49
C CYS A 150 4.24 11.72 8.41
N GLY A 151 4.78 10.58 8.83
CA GLY A 151 4.90 9.41 7.99
C GLY A 151 6.11 9.42 7.04
N PRO A 152 6.11 8.48 6.07
CA PRO A 152 7.26 8.20 5.22
C PRO A 152 7.64 9.33 4.25
N PHE A 153 6.71 10.26 4.02
CA PHE A 153 6.89 11.43 3.17
C PHE A 153 6.64 12.74 3.93
N GLN A 154 6.65 12.71 5.28
CA GLN A 154 6.46 13.91 6.12
C GLN A 154 5.23 14.76 5.70
N ILE A 155 4.11 14.09 5.42
CA ILE A 155 2.88 14.70 4.93
C ILE A 155 2.24 15.50 6.06
N LYS A 156 1.94 16.78 5.83
CA LYS A 156 1.17 17.65 6.73
C LYS A 156 -0.34 17.51 6.52
N SER A 157 -1.16 17.89 7.51
CA SER A 157 -2.63 17.83 7.41
C SER A 157 -3.22 18.60 6.20
N PRO A 158 -2.77 19.82 5.85
CA PRO A 158 -3.23 20.50 4.64
C PRO A 158 -2.83 19.76 3.35
N TYR A 159 -1.62 19.19 3.31
CA TYR A 159 -1.17 18.36 2.19
C TYR A 159 -2.10 17.16 2.00
N TYR A 160 -2.45 16.47 3.09
CA TYR A 160 -3.39 15.35 3.08
C TYR A 160 -4.79 15.75 2.61
N THR A 161 -5.27 16.92 3.06
CA THR A 161 -6.53 17.49 2.59
C THR A 161 -6.50 17.69 1.08
N ASP A 162 -5.39 18.19 0.57
CA ASP A 162 -5.27 18.52 -0.84
C ASP A 162 -5.01 17.33 -1.76
N CYS A 163 -4.54 16.20 -1.21
CA CYS A 163 -4.39 14.93 -1.92
C CYS A 163 -5.68 14.08 -1.90
N TYR A 164 -6.83 14.70 -1.61
CA TYR A 164 -8.15 14.07 -1.57
C TYR A 164 -8.33 13.05 -0.43
N LYS A 165 -7.57 13.22 0.67
CA LYS A 165 -7.77 12.51 1.94
C LYS A 165 -7.91 10.97 1.79
N PRO A 166 -6.94 10.28 1.16
CA PRO A 166 -7.05 8.83 0.96
C PRO A 166 -7.01 8.06 2.29
N GLY A 167 -7.79 6.98 2.38
CA GLY A 167 -7.91 6.19 3.61
C GLY A 167 -8.94 6.78 4.57
N SER A 168 -8.82 6.47 5.86
CA SER A 168 -9.76 6.95 6.89
C SER A 168 -9.45 8.38 7.33
N ASP A 169 -8.19 8.66 7.63
CA ASP A 169 -7.73 9.91 8.20
C ASP A 169 -6.21 10.10 7.96
N TRP A 170 -5.74 11.33 8.15
CA TRP A 170 -4.36 11.72 7.90
C TRP A 170 -3.33 10.90 8.71
N ARG A 171 -3.56 10.68 10.01
CA ARG A 171 -2.61 9.96 10.87
C ARG A 171 -2.60 8.47 10.54
N SER A 172 -3.75 7.88 10.22
CA SER A 172 -3.83 6.49 9.77
C SER A 172 -3.20 6.28 8.40
N CYS A 173 -3.37 7.23 7.47
CA CYS A 173 -2.75 7.17 6.15
C CYS A 173 -1.22 7.23 6.23
N THR A 174 -0.68 8.09 7.10
CA THR A 174 0.78 8.28 7.27
C THR A 174 1.46 7.14 8.04
N LYS A 175 0.70 6.21 8.63
CA LYS A 175 1.19 4.91 9.14
C LYS A 175 1.40 3.88 8.03
N GLN A 176 0.89 4.12 6.83
CA GLN A 176 0.90 3.15 5.73
C GLN A 176 1.64 3.72 4.51
N MET A 177 2.68 3.01 4.04
CA MET A 177 3.44 3.42 2.86
C MET A 177 2.54 3.53 1.62
N GLY A 178 1.62 2.59 1.43
CA GLY A 178 0.70 2.58 0.28
C GLY A 178 -0.21 3.82 0.26
N CYS A 179 -0.88 4.11 1.37
CA CYS A 179 -1.74 5.30 1.47
C CYS A 179 -0.94 6.59 1.30
N SER A 180 0.25 6.68 1.90
CA SER A 180 1.10 7.85 1.76
C SER A 180 1.55 8.09 0.31
N LYS A 181 1.89 7.02 -0.43
CA LYS A 181 2.23 7.12 -1.86
C LYS A 181 1.05 7.60 -2.70
N ILE A 182 -0.15 7.07 -2.46
CA ILE A 182 -1.38 7.51 -3.13
C ILE A 182 -1.58 9.02 -2.91
N CYS A 183 -1.41 9.49 -1.68
CA CYS A 183 -1.52 10.90 -1.34
C CYS A 183 -0.47 11.76 -2.09
N VAL A 184 0.81 11.37 -2.10
CA VAL A 184 1.85 12.12 -2.82
C VAL A 184 1.56 12.18 -4.32
N VAL A 185 1.20 11.05 -4.94
CA VAL A 185 0.84 11.00 -6.37
C VAL A 185 -0.34 11.92 -6.68
N ALA A 186 -1.42 11.87 -5.88
CA ALA A 186 -2.58 12.73 -6.06
C ALA A 186 -2.24 14.22 -5.90
N TYR A 187 -1.38 14.55 -4.94
CA TYR A 187 -0.90 15.93 -4.74
C TYR A 187 -0.06 16.41 -5.93
N MET A 188 0.81 15.56 -6.48
CA MET A 188 1.60 15.88 -7.68
C MET A 188 0.72 16.04 -8.91
N ARG A 189 -0.32 15.21 -9.08
CA ARG A 189 -1.32 15.39 -10.15
C ARG A 189 -2.03 16.74 -10.04
N ARG A 190 -2.35 17.17 -8.80
CA ARG A 190 -3.03 18.44 -8.55
C ARG A 190 -2.14 19.67 -8.79
N TYR A 191 -0.87 19.62 -8.39
CA TYR A 191 -0.02 20.82 -8.36
C TYR A 191 1.25 20.77 -9.20
N GLY A 192 1.81 19.60 -9.47
CA GLY A 192 3.10 19.47 -10.17
C GLY A 192 3.10 20.06 -11.57
N ASN A 193 2.05 19.82 -12.36
CA ASN A 193 1.93 20.34 -13.72
C ASN A 193 1.83 21.87 -13.81
N ARG A 194 1.46 22.56 -12.71
CA ARG A 194 1.44 24.02 -12.68
C ARG A 194 2.83 24.59 -12.92
N CYS A 195 3.86 24.00 -12.31
CA CYS A 195 5.24 24.45 -12.43
C CYS A 195 5.76 24.30 -13.85
N ALA A 196 5.47 23.18 -14.50
CA ALA A 196 5.79 22.95 -15.90
C ALA A 196 5.16 24.01 -16.81
N ARG A 197 3.85 24.24 -16.67
CA ARG A 197 3.10 25.22 -17.47
C ARG A 197 3.67 26.63 -17.35
N MET A 198 3.98 27.06 -16.12
CA MET A 198 4.56 28.38 -15.88
C MET A 198 5.99 28.53 -16.45
N ALA A 199 6.71 27.41 -16.58
CA ALA A 199 8.04 27.37 -17.19
C ALA A 199 7.98 27.11 -18.72
N GLY A 200 6.80 27.15 -19.35
CA GLY A 200 6.65 26.90 -20.78
C GLY A 200 6.93 25.46 -21.21
N ARG A 201 6.88 24.50 -20.27
CA ARG A 201 7.14 23.08 -20.52
C ARG A 201 5.84 22.30 -20.60
N SER A 202 5.80 21.31 -21.48
CA SER A 202 4.68 20.37 -21.63
C SER A 202 4.55 19.41 -20.45
N GLN A 203 5.63 19.23 -19.68
CA GLN A 203 5.73 18.22 -18.63
C GLN A 203 6.54 18.70 -17.42
N ALA A 204 6.12 18.26 -16.23
CA ALA A 204 6.81 18.53 -14.97
C ALA A 204 8.01 17.59 -14.78
N THR A 205 9.08 18.12 -14.21
CA THR A 205 10.30 17.36 -13.89
C THR A 205 10.30 16.91 -12.43
N CYS A 206 11.21 16.00 -12.07
CA CYS A 206 11.40 15.66 -10.66
C CYS A 206 11.73 16.88 -9.78
N GLN A 207 12.42 17.89 -10.35
CA GLN A 207 12.66 19.16 -9.64
C GLN A 207 11.36 19.87 -9.29
N ASP A 208 10.40 19.94 -10.22
CA ASP A 208 9.10 20.54 -9.96
C ASP A 208 8.37 19.79 -8.83
N PHE A 209 8.29 18.46 -8.93
CA PHE A 209 7.59 17.62 -7.96
C PHE A 209 8.24 17.68 -6.56
N ALA A 210 9.57 17.58 -6.48
CA ALA A 210 10.31 17.69 -5.23
C ALA A 210 10.09 19.05 -4.55
N ARG A 211 10.14 20.13 -5.32
CA ARG A 211 9.93 21.48 -4.79
C ARG A 211 8.47 21.72 -4.40
N VAL A 212 7.51 21.15 -5.13
CA VAL A 212 6.09 21.15 -4.74
C VAL A 212 5.85 20.33 -3.48
N HIS A 213 6.54 19.19 -3.32
CA HIS A 213 6.45 18.38 -2.11
C HIS A 213 6.90 19.17 -0.88
N ASN A 214 8.09 19.78 -0.96
CA ASN A 214 8.69 20.53 0.15
C ASN A 214 8.02 21.89 0.41
N GLY A 215 7.60 22.59 -0.64
CA GLY A 215 7.15 23.98 -0.57
C GLY A 215 5.66 24.21 -0.76
N GLY A 216 4.88 23.15 -0.99
CA GLY A 216 3.45 23.21 -1.30
C GLY A 216 3.14 23.65 -2.74
N PRO A 217 1.92 24.13 -3.03
CA PRO A 217 1.42 24.33 -4.41
C PRO A 217 2.19 25.33 -5.27
N LYS A 218 3.00 26.19 -4.64
CA LYS A 218 3.86 27.19 -5.28
C LYS A 218 5.35 26.93 -5.01
N GLY A 219 5.71 25.75 -4.50
CA GLY A 219 7.05 25.44 -4.04
C GLY A 219 8.13 25.58 -5.11
N CYS A 220 7.80 25.31 -6.37
CA CYS A 220 8.70 25.51 -7.51
C CYS A 220 9.05 26.98 -7.82
N PHE A 221 8.38 27.95 -7.21
CA PHE A 221 8.72 29.37 -7.33
C PHE A 221 9.50 29.90 -6.12
N ARG A 222 9.66 29.09 -5.07
CA ARG A 222 10.32 29.50 -3.82
C ARG A 222 11.79 29.13 -3.86
N THR A 223 12.68 30.09 -3.65
CA THR A 223 14.13 29.82 -3.53
C THR A 223 14.46 28.90 -2.35
N SER A 224 13.66 28.94 -1.29
CA SER A 224 13.81 28.09 -0.10
C SER A 224 13.70 26.59 -0.36
N THR A 225 13.14 26.16 -1.50
CA THR A 225 13.04 24.73 -1.85
C THR A 225 14.23 24.23 -2.68
N LEU A 226 15.18 25.10 -3.04
CA LEU A 226 16.34 24.72 -3.85
C LEU A 226 17.29 23.77 -3.11
N ASP A 227 17.52 23.99 -1.81
CA ASP A 227 18.38 23.09 -1.03
C ASP A 227 17.75 21.72 -0.81
N TYR A 228 16.43 21.66 -0.69
CA TYR A 228 15.72 20.39 -0.71
C TYR A 228 15.90 19.68 -2.05
N TRP A 229 15.75 20.40 -3.16
CA TRP A 229 15.99 19.83 -4.49
C TRP A 229 17.42 19.30 -4.65
N LYS A 230 18.45 19.99 -4.16
CA LYS A 230 19.83 19.49 -4.22
C LYS A 230 19.98 18.10 -3.58
N LYS A 231 19.32 17.85 -2.44
CA LYS A 231 19.32 16.54 -1.78
C LYS A 231 18.67 15.46 -2.64
N ILE A 232 17.55 15.78 -3.27
CA ILE A 232 16.83 14.88 -4.17
C ILE A 232 17.67 14.61 -5.43
N LEU A 233 18.27 15.64 -6.02
CA LEU A 233 19.15 15.52 -7.18
C LEU A 233 20.31 14.57 -6.88
N SER A 234 20.95 14.67 -5.72
CA SER A 234 22.01 13.72 -5.31
C SER A 234 21.51 12.27 -5.25
N CYS A 235 20.28 12.05 -4.77
CA CYS A 235 19.66 10.72 -4.83
C CYS A 235 19.40 10.28 -6.28
N CYS A 236 18.83 11.15 -7.11
CA CYS A 236 18.53 10.87 -8.52
C CYS A 236 19.78 10.48 -9.30
N VAL A 237 20.89 11.21 -9.11
CA VAL A 237 22.19 10.87 -9.71
C VAL A 237 22.65 9.48 -9.26
N ARG A 238 22.54 9.17 -7.95
CA ARG A 238 22.95 7.87 -7.40
C ARG A 238 22.12 6.69 -7.94
N VAL A 239 20.84 6.89 -8.27
CA VAL A 239 19.97 5.83 -8.81
C VAL A 239 19.92 5.76 -10.34
N GLY A 240 20.77 6.53 -11.03
CA GLY A 240 20.85 6.52 -12.50
C GLY A 240 19.86 7.44 -13.20
N GLY A 241 19.16 8.29 -12.46
CA GLY A 241 18.29 9.34 -13.00
C GLY A 241 16.93 9.44 -12.30
N CYS A 242 16.42 10.66 -12.32
CA CYS A 242 15.00 11.02 -12.25
C CYS A 242 14.77 12.05 -13.37
#